data_AF-A0A6M3J1V1-F1
#
_entry.id   AF-A0A6M3J1V1-F1
#
_cell.length_a   1.000
_cell.length_b   1.000
_cell.length_c   1.000
_cell.angle_alpha   90.00
_cell.angle_beta   90.00
_cell.angle_gamma   90.00
#
_symmetry.space_group_name_H-M   'P 1'
#
loop_
_entity.id
_entity.type
_entity.pdbx_description
1 polymer ?
#
loop_
_entity_poly.entity_id
_entity_poly.type
_entity_poly.pdbx_seq_one_letter_code
_entity_poly.pdbx_strand_id
1 'polypeptide(L)'
;MPRKNLYSSSATTEKQIARLTNINNQEFIKVETPYNKEFVNELKKSITSTKRAYVATDRYWLVAYDQLKFILHLCNERFSDVLLFGFPEEITGRDNCFGVLYLLPTAPLNVIKSAYRTLAAMYHPDNQQTGDSEKMIVLNQAYSQCVKYVESKTTDWSF
;
A
#
# COMPACT_ATOMS: atom_id res chain seq x y z
N MET A 1 5.31 -13.64 -48.64
CA MET A 1 5.15 -14.78 -47.70
C MET A 1 5.22 -14.26 -46.27
N PRO A 2 4.19 -14.43 -45.42
CA PRO A 2 4.25 -13.98 -44.03
C PRO A 2 4.79 -15.09 -43.11
N ARG A 3 5.80 -14.80 -42.30
CA ARG A 3 6.25 -15.69 -41.21
C ARG A 3 5.38 -15.42 -39.98
N LYS A 4 4.58 -16.42 -39.61
CA LYS A 4 3.90 -16.50 -38.31
C LYS A 4 4.95 -16.80 -37.25
N ASN A 5 5.15 -15.89 -36.29
CA ASN A 5 5.84 -16.24 -35.05
C ASN A 5 4.82 -16.75 -34.04
N LEU A 6 4.85 -18.07 -33.84
CA LEU A 6 4.32 -18.77 -32.68
C LEU A 6 5.30 -18.58 -31.53
N TYR A 7 4.95 -17.76 -30.55
CA TYR A 7 5.47 -17.88 -29.19
C TYR A 7 4.29 -17.76 -28.23
N SER A 8 3.71 -18.92 -27.94
CA SER A 8 3.05 -19.14 -26.65
C SER A 8 4.17 -19.23 -25.62
N SER A 9 4.28 -18.23 -24.75
CA SER A 9 5.12 -18.30 -23.56
C SER A 9 4.22 -18.04 -22.36
N SER A 10 4.05 -19.08 -21.55
CA SER A 10 3.37 -19.05 -20.26
C SER A 10 4.04 -18.01 -19.36
N ALA A 11 3.45 -16.83 -19.28
CA ALA A 11 3.99 -15.73 -18.48
C ALA A 11 3.89 -16.09 -16.99
N THR A 12 5.04 -16.35 -16.37
CA THR A 12 5.22 -16.19 -14.93
C THR A 12 4.84 -14.75 -14.62
N THR A 13 3.73 -14.51 -13.90
CA THR A 13 3.28 -13.17 -13.55
C THR A 13 4.32 -12.52 -12.65
N GLU A 14 5.26 -11.81 -13.26
CA GLU A 14 6.33 -11.10 -12.57
C GLU A 14 5.69 -10.05 -11.66
N LYS A 15 5.94 -10.14 -10.35
CA LYS A 15 5.40 -9.21 -9.36
C LYS A 15 5.82 -7.78 -9.73
N GLN A 16 4.87 -6.97 -10.21
CA GLN A 16 5.12 -5.55 -10.47
C GLN A 16 5.11 -4.82 -9.13
N ILE A 17 6.27 -4.36 -8.68
CA ILE A 17 6.45 -3.69 -7.38
C ILE A 17 6.78 -2.22 -7.62
N ALA A 18 6.03 -1.31 -7.01
CA ALA A 18 6.38 0.11 -6.94
C ALA A 18 7.26 0.39 -5.72
N ARG A 19 8.17 1.36 -5.83
CA ARG A 19 8.98 1.85 -4.70
C ARG A 19 8.79 3.35 -4.58
N LEU A 20 8.39 3.80 -3.40
CA LEU A 20 8.32 5.21 -3.04
C LEU A 20 9.44 5.49 -2.04
N THR A 21 10.19 6.56 -2.26
CA THR A 21 11.23 7.02 -1.32
C THR A 21 10.99 8.48 -1.00
N ASN A 22 10.92 8.81 0.28
CA ASN A 22 10.92 10.18 0.76
C ASN A 22 12.32 10.78 0.58
N ILE A 23 12.41 11.96 -0.04
CA ILE A 23 13.67 12.66 -0.27
C ILE A 23 13.55 14.12 0.13
N ASN A 24 14.69 14.76 0.40
CA ASN A 24 14.78 16.18 0.74
C ASN A 24 13.87 16.59 1.90
N ASN A 25 13.89 15.82 3.00
CA ASN A 25 13.15 16.16 4.22
C ASN A 25 11.64 16.40 4.00
N GLN A 26 10.95 15.48 3.31
CA GLN A 26 9.51 15.56 3.01
C GLN A 26 9.13 16.65 2.00
N GLU A 27 10.04 17.08 1.13
CA GLU A 27 9.69 17.98 0.03
C GLU A 27 9.19 17.20 -1.19
N PHE A 28 9.82 16.07 -1.49
CA PHE A 28 9.51 15.26 -2.66
C PHE A 28 9.44 13.75 -2.35
N ILE A 29 8.73 13.05 -3.22
CA ILE A 29 8.66 11.60 -3.29
C ILE A 29 9.32 11.18 -4.59
N LYS A 30 10.31 10.31 -4.48
CA LYS A 30 10.84 9.53 -5.61
C LYS A 30 9.93 8.34 -5.83
N VAL A 31 9.34 8.23 -7.02
CA VAL A 31 8.41 7.17 -7.42
C VAL A 31 9.05 6.33 -8.52
N GLU A 32 9.43 5.10 -8.17
CA GLU A 32 10.01 4.11 -9.07
C GLU A 32 9.00 3.00 -9.33
N THR A 33 8.64 2.79 -10.59
CA THR A 33 7.66 1.77 -10.98
C THR A 33 8.10 1.04 -12.24
N PRO A 34 7.70 -0.23 -12.43
CA PRO A 34 7.62 -0.83 -13.74
C PRO A 34 6.81 0.08 -14.67
N TYR A 35 7.12 0.06 -15.97
CA TYR A 35 6.37 0.86 -16.92
C TYR A 35 4.92 0.39 -16.98
N ASN A 36 4.01 1.28 -16.61
CA ASN A 36 2.57 1.09 -16.68
C ASN A 36 1.95 2.34 -17.31
N LYS A 37 1.35 2.20 -18.49
CA LYS A 37 0.86 3.34 -19.29
C LYS A 37 -0.30 4.04 -18.60
N GLU A 38 -1.18 3.26 -17.99
CA GLU A 38 -2.35 3.71 -17.25
C GLU A 38 -1.95 4.54 -16.03
N PHE A 39 -0.96 4.05 -15.26
CA PHE A 39 -0.35 4.80 -14.16
C PHE A 39 0.19 6.15 -14.63
N VAL A 40 0.99 6.17 -15.71
CA VAL A 40 1.58 7.41 -16.23
C VAL A 40 0.50 8.40 -16.70
N ASN A 41 -0.55 7.90 -17.35
CA ASN A 41 -1.65 8.75 -17.81
C ASN A 41 -2.44 9.36 -16.64
N GLU A 42 -2.77 8.54 -15.62
CA GLU A 42 -3.51 9.00 -14.46
C GLU A 42 -2.67 9.97 -13.61
N LEU A 43 -1.38 9.69 -13.42
CA LEU A 43 -0.43 10.60 -12.79
C LEU A 43 -0.39 11.94 -13.52
N LYS A 44 -0.33 11.93 -14.86
CA LYS A 44 -0.26 13.14 -15.68
C LYS A 44 -1.53 13.98 -15.64
N LYS A 45 -2.67 13.32 -15.55
CA LYS A 45 -4.00 13.92 -15.50
C LYS A 45 -4.29 14.54 -14.14
N SER A 46 -3.91 13.85 -13.06
CA SER A 46 -4.29 14.22 -11.69
C SER A 46 -3.27 15.13 -11.00
N ILE A 47 -2.00 15.10 -11.41
CA ILE A 47 -0.96 15.96 -10.83
C ILE A 47 -0.44 16.93 -11.89
N THR A 48 -0.43 18.22 -11.55
CA THR A 48 0.05 19.29 -12.43
C THR A 48 1.56 19.16 -12.70
N SER A 49 2.02 19.65 -13.85
CA SER A 49 3.44 19.62 -14.23
C SER A 49 4.36 20.35 -13.25
N THR A 50 3.84 21.30 -12.46
CA THR A 50 4.60 21.99 -11.41
C THR A 50 4.90 21.14 -10.19
N LYS A 51 4.08 20.10 -9.94
CA LYS A 51 4.21 19.20 -8.78
C LYS A 51 4.81 17.85 -9.15
N ARG A 52 5.26 17.66 -10.39
CA ARG A 52 5.93 16.43 -10.82
C ARG A 52 6.99 16.66 -11.89
N ALA A 53 8.06 15.90 -11.84
CA ALA A 53 9.09 15.88 -12.87
C ALA A 53 9.50 14.45 -13.19
N TYR A 54 9.72 14.13 -14.46
CA TYR A 54 10.26 12.83 -14.85
C TYR A 54 11.78 12.95 -15.00
N VAL A 55 12.53 12.10 -14.30
CA VAL A 55 13.98 12.03 -14.37
C VAL A 55 14.36 10.88 -15.30
N ALA A 56 14.80 11.23 -16.51
CA ALA A 56 15.02 10.25 -17.58
C ALA A 56 16.23 9.33 -17.35
N THR A 57 17.28 9.84 -16.71
CA THR A 57 18.54 9.12 -16.45
C THR A 57 18.29 7.84 -15.65
N ASP A 58 17.54 7.97 -14.56
CA ASP A 58 17.28 6.90 -13.61
C ASP A 58 15.84 6.36 -13.69
N ARG A 59 15.05 6.89 -14.64
CA ARG A 59 13.68 6.44 -14.97
C ARG A 59 12.71 6.44 -13.78
N TYR A 60 12.62 7.57 -13.08
CA TYR A 60 11.68 7.74 -11.98
C TYR A 60 10.91 9.06 -12.08
N TRP A 61 9.82 9.16 -11.31
CA TRP A 61 9.10 10.41 -11.12
C TRP A 61 9.47 11.04 -9.79
N LEU A 62 9.75 12.34 -9.82
CA LEU A 62 9.65 13.20 -8.65
C LEU A 62 8.23 13.72 -8.54
N VAL A 63 7.65 13.63 -7.37
CA VAL A 63 6.31 14.16 -7.07
C VAL A 63 6.38 14.94 -5.77
N ALA A 64 5.72 16.09 -5.69
CA ALA A 64 5.63 16.86 -4.46
C ALA A 64 5.04 16.01 -3.32
N TYR A 65 5.61 16.13 -2.12
CA TYR A 65 5.24 15.29 -0.97
C TYR A 65 3.77 15.43 -0.56
N ASP A 66 3.16 16.60 -0.77
CA ASP A 66 1.74 16.83 -0.49
C ASP A 66 0.80 15.93 -1.32
N GLN A 67 1.29 15.27 -2.37
CA GLN A 67 0.56 14.30 -3.19
C GLN A 67 0.70 12.85 -2.69
N LEU A 68 1.38 12.61 -1.55
CA LEU A 68 1.73 11.26 -1.10
C LEU A 68 0.54 10.32 -1.00
N LYS A 69 -0.57 10.75 -0.39
CA LYS A 69 -1.76 9.91 -0.23
C LYS A 69 -2.30 9.45 -1.59
N PHE A 70 -2.34 10.36 -2.56
CA PHE A 70 -2.78 10.06 -3.92
C PHE A 70 -1.83 9.09 -4.63
N ILE A 71 -0.52 9.33 -4.57
CA ILE A 71 0.48 8.44 -5.17
C ILE A 71 0.43 7.05 -4.56
N LEU A 72 0.34 6.97 -3.22
CA LEU A 72 0.25 5.71 -2.52
C LEU A 72 -1.00 4.93 -2.95
N HIS A 73 -2.16 5.59 -3.00
CA HIS A 73 -3.40 5.00 -3.50
C HIS A 73 -3.24 4.50 -4.93
N LEU A 74 -2.78 5.36 -5.84
CA LEU A 74 -2.59 5.02 -7.26
C LEU A 74 -1.61 3.86 -7.45
N CYS A 75 -0.53 3.80 -6.68
CA CYS A 75 0.40 2.67 -6.73
C CYS A 75 -0.25 1.37 -6.21
N ASN A 76 -1.02 1.44 -5.13
CA ASN A 76 -1.72 0.28 -4.58
C ASN A 76 -2.79 -0.29 -5.53
N GLU A 77 -3.40 0.54 -6.37
CA GLU A 77 -4.38 0.09 -7.38
C GLU A 77 -3.74 -0.59 -8.60
N ARG A 78 -2.48 -0.27 -8.92
CA ARG A 78 -1.85 -0.65 -10.19
C ARG A 78 -0.73 -1.68 -10.05
N PHE A 79 -0.15 -1.80 -8.86
CA PHE A 79 0.99 -2.66 -8.61
C PHE A 79 0.66 -3.69 -7.54
N SER A 80 1.28 -4.86 -7.66
CA SER A 80 1.07 -5.98 -6.73
C SER A 80 1.61 -5.69 -5.33
N ASP A 81 2.58 -4.78 -5.23
CA ASP A 81 3.19 -4.38 -3.97
C ASP A 81 3.75 -2.95 -4.07
N VAL A 82 3.86 -2.28 -2.93
CA VAL A 82 4.40 -0.92 -2.83
C VAL A 82 5.34 -0.85 -1.63
N LEU A 83 6.62 -0.62 -1.89
CA LEU A 83 7.65 -0.46 -0.86
C LEU A 83 7.83 1.02 -0.52
N LEU A 84 7.87 1.34 0.77
CA LEU A 84 8.00 2.71 1.28
C LEU A 84 9.32 2.87 2.02
N PHE A 85 10.12 3.88 1.65
CA PHE A 85 11.42 4.16 2.25
C PHE A 85 11.52 5.61 2.74
N GLY A 86 12.04 5.81 3.95
CA GLY A 86 12.29 7.15 4.51
C GLY A 86 11.04 7.95 4.88
N PHE A 87 9.86 7.34 4.86
CA PHE A 87 8.63 7.99 5.32
C PHE A 87 8.49 7.86 6.84
N PRO A 88 7.87 8.84 7.52
CA PRO A 88 7.38 8.68 8.88
C PRO A 88 6.60 7.38 9.04
N GLU A 89 6.73 6.74 10.19
CA GLU A 89 6.05 5.48 10.50
C GLU A 89 4.51 5.61 10.34
N GLU A 90 4.00 6.78 10.70
CA GLU A 90 2.60 7.25 10.53
C GLU A 90 2.08 7.14 9.08
N ILE A 91 2.98 7.22 8.10
CA ILE A 91 2.68 7.28 6.67
C ILE A 91 2.98 5.95 5.98
N THR A 92 3.97 5.19 6.48
CA THR A 92 4.15 3.79 6.06
C THR A 92 2.97 2.90 6.43
N GLY A 93 2.19 3.32 7.42
CA GLY A 93 0.84 2.85 7.62
C GLY A 93 -0.09 3.41 6.56
N ARG A 94 -0.55 2.55 5.64
CA ARG A 94 -2.00 2.52 5.39
C ARG A 94 -2.65 2.47 6.77
N ASP A 95 -3.19 3.58 7.27
CA ASP A 95 -3.72 3.81 8.63
C ASP A 95 -3.36 2.71 9.62
N ASN A 96 -2.23 2.89 10.34
CA ASN A 96 -1.66 1.97 11.33
C ASN A 96 -2.71 0.94 11.80
N CYS A 97 -2.63 -0.29 11.30
CA CYS A 97 -3.68 -1.30 11.53
C CYS A 97 -3.98 -1.48 13.03
N PHE A 98 -2.99 -1.20 13.89
CA PHE A 98 -3.14 -1.16 15.33
C PHE A 98 -4.06 -0.02 15.77
N GLY A 99 -3.90 1.18 15.21
CA GLY A 99 -4.79 2.32 15.44
C GLY A 99 -6.25 2.05 15.05
N VAL A 100 -6.51 1.38 13.92
CA VAL A 100 -7.88 0.94 13.55
C VAL A 100 -8.48 0.00 14.60
N LEU A 101 -7.65 -0.82 15.24
CA LEU A 101 -8.03 -1.71 16.33
C LEU A 101 -7.92 -1.06 17.72
N TYR A 102 -7.61 0.24 17.80
CA TYR A 102 -7.35 0.97 19.05
C TYR A 102 -6.23 0.36 19.92
N LEU A 103 -5.16 -0.08 19.27
CA LEU A 103 -4.00 -0.74 19.87
C LEU A 103 -2.71 0.06 19.63
N LEU A 104 -1.72 -0.24 20.47
CA LEU A 104 -0.34 0.18 20.25
C LEU A 104 0.35 -0.75 19.23
N PRO A 105 1.34 -0.27 18.45
CA PRO A 105 2.11 -1.10 17.51
C PRO A 105 2.83 -2.30 18.13
N THR A 106 3.02 -2.28 19.45
CA THR A 106 3.66 -3.35 20.24
C THR A 106 2.66 -4.39 20.77
N ALA A 107 1.38 -4.29 20.39
CA ALA A 107 0.36 -5.20 20.88
C ALA A 107 0.62 -6.65 20.43
N PRO A 108 0.58 -7.64 21.37
CA PRO A 108 0.80 -9.03 21.03
C PRO A 108 -0.39 -9.62 20.25
N LEU A 109 -0.16 -10.71 19.51
CA LEU A 109 -1.13 -11.31 18.59
C LEU A 109 -2.48 -11.66 19.25
N ASN A 110 -2.47 -12.14 20.49
CA ASN A 110 -3.68 -12.45 21.25
C ASN A 110 -4.52 -11.19 21.56
N VAL A 111 -3.89 -10.05 21.83
CA VAL A 111 -4.56 -8.76 22.04
C VAL A 111 -5.17 -8.26 20.74
N ILE A 112 -4.45 -8.37 19.62
CA ILE A 112 -4.96 -8.03 18.27
C ILE A 112 -6.23 -8.83 17.95
N LYS A 113 -6.19 -10.15 18.12
CA LYS A 113 -7.34 -11.05 17.91
C LYS A 113 -8.53 -10.69 18.79
N SER A 114 -8.28 -10.32 20.04
CA SER A 114 -9.34 -9.99 20.99
C SER A 114 -10.00 -8.66 20.66
N ALA A 115 -9.22 -7.62 20.37
CA ALA A 115 -9.74 -6.33 19.94
C ALA A 115 -10.58 -6.45 18.66
N TYR A 116 -10.07 -7.17 17.65
CA TYR A 116 -10.81 -7.41 16.41
C TYR A 116 -12.16 -8.10 16.66
N ARG A 117 -12.19 -9.18 17.47
CA ARG A 117 -13.46 -9.88 17.77
C ARG A 117 -14.49 -8.97 18.44
N THR A 118 -14.05 -8.12 19.37
CA THR A 118 -14.92 -7.17 20.05
C THR A 118 -15.50 -6.14 19.09
N LEU A 119 -14.64 -5.53 18.25
CA LEU A 119 -15.05 -4.53 17.26
C LEU A 119 -15.93 -5.15 16.17
N ALA A 120 -15.60 -6.36 15.71
CA ALA A 120 -16.40 -7.09 14.73
C ALA A 120 -17.81 -7.38 15.25
N ALA A 121 -17.97 -7.82 16.51
CA ALA A 121 -19.30 -8.03 17.09
C ALA A 121 -20.12 -6.73 17.18
N MET A 122 -19.46 -5.59 17.40
CA MET A 122 -20.10 -4.28 17.44
C MET A 122 -20.53 -3.80 16.06
N TYR A 123 -19.64 -3.86 15.07
CA TYR A 123 -19.86 -3.28 13.74
C TYR A 123 -20.34 -4.27 12.68
N HIS A 124 -20.59 -5.53 13.04
CA HIS A 124 -21.11 -6.53 12.10
C HIS A 124 -22.40 -6.01 11.43
N PRO A 125 -22.57 -6.14 10.11
CA PRO A 125 -23.76 -5.65 9.40
C PRO A 125 -25.08 -6.23 9.94
N ASP A 126 -25.05 -7.44 10.50
CA ASP A 126 -26.22 -8.07 11.12
C ASP A 126 -26.60 -7.46 12.48
N ASN A 127 -25.76 -6.60 13.06
CA ASN A 127 -26.07 -5.89 14.29
C ASN A 127 -27.01 -4.71 13.99
N GLN A 128 -28.27 -4.83 14.42
CA GLN A 128 -29.33 -3.85 14.12
C GLN A 128 -29.13 -2.47 14.80
N GLN A 129 -28.28 -2.38 15.82
CA GLN A 129 -28.05 -1.14 16.56
C GLN A 129 -26.79 -0.40 16.08
N THR A 130 -25.70 -1.12 15.86
CA THR A 130 -24.38 -0.54 15.61
C THR A 130 -23.68 -1.08 14.36
N GLY A 131 -24.38 -1.88 13.54
CA GLY A 131 -23.83 -2.46 12.32
C GLY A 131 -23.40 -1.41 11.30
N ASP A 132 -22.21 -1.61 10.73
CA ASP A 132 -21.58 -0.68 9.81
C ASP A 132 -20.66 -1.46 8.85
N SER A 133 -21.17 -1.75 7.65
CA SER A 133 -20.49 -2.56 6.64
C SER A 133 -19.15 -1.94 6.20
N GLU A 134 -19.07 -0.61 6.12
CA GLU A 134 -17.84 0.07 5.71
C GLU A 134 -16.77 -0.06 6.79
N LYS A 135 -17.14 0.16 8.06
CA LYS A 135 -16.20 -0.08 9.18
C LYS A 135 -15.78 -1.53 9.27
N MET A 136 -16.68 -2.48 9.00
CA MET A 136 -16.34 -3.90 9.03
C MET A 136 -15.29 -4.26 7.96
N ILE A 137 -15.39 -3.68 6.75
CA ILE A 137 -14.37 -3.84 5.70
C ILE A 137 -13.01 -3.30 6.17
N VAL A 138 -12.99 -2.10 6.74
CA VAL A 138 -11.76 -1.47 7.26
C VAL A 138 -11.14 -2.31 8.39
N LEU A 139 -11.93 -2.81 9.33
CA LEU A 139 -11.48 -3.68 10.41
C LEU A 139 -10.87 -4.99 9.92
N ASN A 140 -11.50 -5.63 8.92
CA ASN A 140 -10.99 -6.87 8.31
C ASN A 140 -9.62 -6.67 7.65
N GLN A 141 -9.48 -5.55 6.94
CA GLN A 141 -8.22 -5.19 6.29
C GLN A 141 -7.13 -4.91 7.33
N ALA A 142 -7.43 -4.13 8.37
CA ALA A 142 -6.50 -3.82 9.45
C ALA A 142 -6.05 -5.08 10.20
N TYR A 143 -6.99 -5.94 10.62
CA TYR A 143 -6.68 -7.20 11.29
C TYR A 143 -5.71 -8.06 10.47
N SER A 144 -6.00 -8.23 9.18
CA SER A 144 -5.15 -9.00 8.26
C SER A 144 -3.73 -8.44 8.15
N GLN A 145 -3.59 -7.11 8.13
CA GLN A 145 -2.29 -6.44 8.08
C GLN A 145 -1.50 -6.62 9.38
N CYS A 146 -2.16 -6.46 10.52
CA CYS A 146 -1.55 -6.57 11.84
C CYS A 146 -1.04 -7.98 12.14
N VAL A 147 -1.79 -9.02 11.76
CA VAL A 147 -1.35 -10.41 11.88
C VAL A 147 -0.08 -10.66 11.06
N LYS A 148 -0.08 -10.27 9.78
CA LYS A 148 1.09 -10.43 8.90
C LYS A 148 2.33 -9.70 9.43
N TYR A 149 2.14 -8.50 9.99
CA TYR A 149 3.23 -7.74 10.60
C TYR A 149 3.86 -8.50 11.76
N VAL A 150 3.07 -8.97 12.72
CA VAL A 150 3.59 -9.71 13.89
C VAL A 150 4.26 -11.03 13.48
N GLU A 151 3.67 -11.76 12.53
CA GLU A 151 4.24 -13.01 12.01
C GLU A 151 5.60 -12.77 11.32
N SER A 152 5.73 -11.70 10.54
CA SER A 152 7.01 -11.33 9.91
C SER A 152 8.12 -11.03 10.93
N LYS A 153 7.77 -10.40 12.06
CA LYS A 153 8.72 -10.08 13.14
C LYS A 153 9.10 -11.29 13.99
N THR A 154 8.21 -12.27 14.11
CA THR A 154 8.47 -13.50 14.88
C THR A 154 9.38 -14.47 14.12
N THR A 155 9.36 -14.41 12.78
CA THR A 155 10.16 -15.30 11.93
C THR A 155 11.66 -14.93 11.90
N ASP A 156 12.02 -13.71 12.29
CA ASP A 156 13.38 -13.16 12.21
C ASP A 156 14.34 -13.63 13.34
N TRP A 157 13.87 -14.44 14.30
CA TRP A 157 14.64 -14.89 15.47
C TRP A 157 14.77 -16.42 15.59
N SER A 158 14.86 -17.12 14.46
CA SER A 158 15.21 -18.54 14.43
C SER A 158 16.73 -18.69 14.23
N PHE A 159 17.51 -18.52 15.30
CA PHE A 159 18.92 -18.93 15.36
C PHE A 159 19.05 -20.25 16.11
#